data_AF-A0A3D5MUE9-F1
#
_entry.id   AF-A0A3D5MUE9-F1
#
_cell.length_a   1.000
_cell.length_b   1.000
_cell.length_c   1.000
_cell.angle_alpha   90.00
_cell.angle_beta   90.00
_cell.angle_gamma   90.00
#
_symmetry.space_group_name_H-M   'P 1'
#
loop_
_entity.id
_entity.type
_entity.pdbx_description
1 polymer ?
#
loop_
_entity_poly.entity_id
_entity_poly.type
_entity_poly.pdbx_seq_one_letter_code
_entity_poly.pdbx_strand_id
1 'polypeptide(L)' 'MVISFINLKGGVGKTTLLVSVAEILSSVHNKRVLVIDLDPQTNATVLLISQKSWQKANDNNNTIYQLFLDKIQGT' A
#
# COMPACT_ATOMS: atom_id res chain seq x y z
N MET A 1 -1.60 14.23 -8.18
CA MET A 1 -1.46 14.62 -6.76
C MET A 1 -0.90 13.43 -6.01
N VAL A 2 0.09 13.64 -5.15
CA VAL A 2 0.69 12.61 -4.29
C VAL A 2 0.53 13.06 -2.85
N ILE A 3 0.05 12.17 -1.97
CA ILE A 3 -0.11 12.42 -0.54
C ILE A 3 0.64 11.31 0.21
N SER A 4 1.51 11.68 1.15
CA SER A 4 2.30 10.74 1.94
C SER A 4 1.93 10.84 3.42
N PHE A 5 1.63 9.70 4.04
CA PHE A 5 1.31 9.61 5.47
C PHE A 5 2.55 9.08 6.21
N ILE A 6 3.36 9.99 6.76
CA ILE A 6 4.64 9.66 7.39
C ILE A 6 4.63 10.10 8.85
N ASN A 7 5.06 9.22 9.74
CA ASN A 7 5.31 9.53 11.16
C ASN A 7 6.28 8.48 11.71
N LEU A 8 7.36 8.95 12.34
CA LEU A 8 8.46 8.13 12.86
C LEU A 8 8.05 7.32 14.11
N LYS A 9 6.95 7.68 14.79
CA LYS A 9 6.42 6.96 15.95
C LYS A 9 5.41 5.89 15.52
N GLY A 10 5.62 4.64 15.95
CA GLY A 10 4.65 3.55 15.76
C GLY A 10 3.33 3.77 16.51
N GLY A 11 2.24 3.14 16.04
CA GLY A 11 0.96 3.10 16.79
C GLY A 11 0.14 4.39 16.80
N VAL A 12 0.43 5.36 15.94
CA VAL A 12 -0.25 6.68 15.89
C VAL A 12 -1.40 6.78 14.87
N GLY A 13 -1.89 5.64 14.36
CA GLY A 13 -3.06 5.60 13.46
C GLY A 13 -2.83 6.00 12.00
N LYS A 14 -1.57 6.14 11.55
CA LYS A 14 -1.24 6.51 10.15
C LYS A 14 -1.95 5.65 9.11
N THR A 15 -1.85 4.33 9.24
CA THR A 15 -2.37 3.38 8.26
C THR A 15 -3.89 3.48 8.17
N THR A 16 -4.56 3.57 9.32
CA THR A 16 -6.00 3.76 9.40
C THR A 16 -6.42 5.04 8.69
N LEU A 17 -5.75 6.17 8.99
CA LEU A 17 -6.04 7.44 8.34
C LEU A 17 -5.81 7.39 6.83
N LEU A 18 -4.72 6.78 6.36
CA LEU A 18 -4.42 6.60 4.94
C LEU A 18 -5.55 5.84 4.24
N VAL A 19 -5.99 4.71 4.82
CA VAL A 19 -7.05 3.87 4.23
C VAL A 19 -8.37 4.63 4.19
N SER A 20 -8.76 5.30 5.28
CA SER A 20 -10.00 6.10 5.31
C SER A 20 -9.99 7.25 4.31
N VAL A 21 -8.86 7.94 4.14
CA VAL A 21 -8.74 9.01 3.13
C VAL A 21 -8.82 8.43 1.71
N ALA A 22 -8.15 7.30 1.44
CA ALA A 22 -8.22 6.62 0.16
C ALA A 22 -9.65 6.18 -0.18
N GLU A 23 -10.38 5.64 0.81
CA GLU A 23 -11.77 5.25 0.69
C GLU A 23 -12.66 6.44 0.34
N ILE A 24 -12.61 7.55 1.11
CA ILE A 24 -13.42 8.75 0.86
C ILE A 24 -13.13 9.34 -0.53
N LEU A 25 -11.86 9.42 -0.91
CA LEU A 25 -11.48 9.90 -2.24
C LEU A 25 -12.05 9.02 -3.36
N SER A 26 -12.08 7.71 -3.16
CA SER A 26 -12.62 6.74 -4.11
C SER A 26 -14.15 6.76 -4.14
N SER A 27 -14.81 6.54 -3.01
CA SER A 27 -16.25 6.27 -2.92
C SER A 27 -17.12 7.53 -2.93
N VAL A 28 -16.64 8.63 -2.32
CA VAL A 28 -17.42 9.88 -2.21
C VAL A 28 -17.06 10.84 -3.34
N HIS A 29 -15.78 10.93 -3.69
CA HIS A 29 -15.29 11.88 -4.69
C HIS A 29 -15.01 11.27 -6.06
N ASN A 30 -15.28 9.97 -6.24
CA ASN A 30 -15.13 9.23 -7.49
C ASN A 30 -13.74 9.39 -8.13
N LYS A 31 -12.69 9.45 -7.30
CA LYS A 31 -11.30 9.54 -7.76
C LYS A 31 -10.70 8.16 -7.95
N ARG A 32 -9.86 8.00 -8.97
CA ARG A 32 -8.98 6.82 -9.07
C ARG A 32 -7.84 6.98 -8.08
N VAL A 33 -7.79 6.11 -7.08
CA VAL A 33 -6.79 6.13 -6.01
C VAL A 33 -5.86 4.93 -6.14
N LEU A 34 -4.55 5.18 -6.08
CA LEU A 34 -3.52 4.16 -5.96
C LEU A 34 -2.92 4.26 -4.55
N VAL A 35 -3.01 3.19 -3.78
CA VAL A 35 -2.34 3.07 -2.49
C VAL A 35 -1.00 2.37 -2.71
N ILE A 36 0.07 2.97 -2.17
CA ILE A 36 1.43 2.42 -2.19
C ILE A 36 1.84 2.20 -0.73
N ASP A 37 1.98 0.94 -0.32
CA ASP A 37 2.39 0.56 1.02
C ASP A 37 3.91 0.31 1.05
N LEU A 38 4.66 1.26 1.62
CA LEU A 38 6.12 1.18 1.79
C LEU A 38 6.53 0.83 3.23
N ASP A 39 5.57 0.50 4.10
CA ASP A 39 5.86 0.08 5.46
C ASP A 39 6.14 -1.44 5.49
N PRO A 40 7.32 -1.90 5.94
CA PRO A 40 7.63 -3.33 6.07
C PRO A 40 6.62 -4.12 6.93
N GLN A 41 5.83 -3.44 7.77
CA GLN A 41 4.75 -4.07 8.55
C GLN A 41 3.52 -4.42 7.70
N THR A 42 3.40 -3.92 6.48
CA THR A 42 2.35 -4.26 5.49
C THR A 42 0.89 -4.04 5.95
N ASN A 43 0.69 -3.18 6.97
CA ASN A 43 -0.62 -3.00 7.57
C ASN A 43 -1.67 -2.46 6.59
N ALA A 44 -1.29 -1.58 5.64
CA ALA A 44 -2.25 -1.05 4.67
C ALA A 44 -2.68 -2.15 3.67
N THR A 45 -1.71 -2.95 3.23
CA THR A 45 -1.95 -4.07 2.32
C THR A 45 -2.97 -5.06 2.89
N VAL A 46 -2.77 -5.51 4.13
CA VAL A 46 -3.68 -6.49 4.78
C VAL A 46 -5.08 -5.90 5.03
N LEU A 47 -5.20 -4.59 5.23
CA LEU A 47 -6.49 -3.91 5.38
C LEU A 47 -7.26 -3.79 4.05
N LEU A 48 -6.55 -3.67 2.93
CA LEU A 48 -7.16 -3.36 1.62
C LEU A 48 -7.42 -4.58 0.74
N ILE A 49 -6.65 -5.66 0.89
CA ILE A 49 -6.79 -6.86 0.05
C ILE A 49 -6.84 -8.14 0.87
N SER A 50 -7.49 -9.16 0.32
CA SER A 50 -7.55 -10.48 0.96
C SER A 50 -6.18 -11.16 0.98
N GLN A 51 -5.96 -12.05 1.96
CA GLN A 51 -4.75 -12.88 2.02
C GLN A 51 -4.52 -13.69 0.74
N LYS A 52 -5.59 -14.20 0.11
CA LYS A 52 -5.51 -14.93 -1.17
C LYS A 52 -5.02 -14.02 -2.31
N SER A 53 -5.54 -12.79 -2.37
CA SER A 53 -5.11 -11.80 -3.37
C SER A 53 -3.64 -11.41 -3.17
N TRP A 54 -3.23 -11.23 -1.91
CA TRP A 54 -1.84 -10.95 -1.56
C TRP A 54 -0.92 -12.10 -1.94
N GLN A 55 -1.26 -13.33 -1.59
CA GLN A 55 -0.46 -14.51 -1.93
C GLN A 55 -0.29 -14.63 -3.45
N LYS A 56 -1.38 -14.47 -4.20
CA LYS A 56 -1.33 -14.48 -5.67
C LYS A 56 -0.42 -13.37 -6.22
N ALA A 57 -0.43 -12.17 -5.63
CA ALA A 57 0.47 -11.09 -6.07
C ALA A 57 1.93 -11.44 -5.79
N ASN A 58 2.21 -12.02 -4.63
CA ASN A 58 3.54 -12.48 -4.24
C ASN A 58 4.06 -13.59 -5.17
N ASP A 59 3.25 -14.62 -5.44
CA ASP A 59 3.63 -15.75 -6.30
C ASP A 59 3.92 -15.31 -7.75
N ASN A 60 3.27 -14.22 -8.20
CA ASN A 60 3.46 -13.65 -9.52
C ASN A 60 4.49 -12.52 -9.56
N ASN A 61 5.29 -12.32 -8.50
CA ASN A 61 6.31 -11.28 -8.41
C ASN A 61 5.74 -9.84 -8.60
N ASN A 62 4.46 -9.65 -8.34
CA ASN A 62 3.76 -8.36 -8.49
C ASN A 62 3.74 -7.58 -7.16
N THR A 63 4.90 -7.43 -6.54
CA THR A 63 5.05 -6.73 -5.27
C THR A 63 6.04 -5.57 -5.39
N ILE A 64 5.91 -4.59 -4.49
CA ILE A 64 6.89 -3.51 -4.39
C ILE A 64 8.29 -4.06 -4.03
N TYR A 65 8.35 -5.14 -3.26
CA TYR A 65 9.60 -5.82 -2.96
C TYR A 65 10.30 -6.29 -4.24
N GLN A 66 9.58 -6.99 -5.12
CA GLN A 66 10.14 -7.41 -6.40
C GLN A 66 10.57 -6.21 -7.24
N LEU A 67 9.73 -5.16 -7.33
CA LEU A 67 10.07 -3.94 -8.08
C LEU A 67 11.41 -3.34 -7.63
N PHE A 68 11.69 -3.33 -6.32
CA PHE A 68 12.98 -2.87 -5.80
C PHE A 68 14.11 -3.86 -6.07
N LEU A 69 13.85 -5.17 -5.98
CA LEU A 69 14.83 -6.21 -6.25
C LEU A 69 15.31 -6.14 -7.71
N ASP A 70 14.37 -6.06 -8.65
CA ASP A 70 14.60 -5.88 -10.08
C ASP A 70 15.47 -4.64 -10.33
N LYS A 71 15.12 -3.52 -9.68
CA LYS A 71 15.88 -2.27 -9.80
C LYS A 71 17.31 -2.37 -9.28
N ILE A 72 17.55 -3.13 -8.21
CA ILE A 72 18.88 -3.36 -7.64
C ILE A 72 19.69 -4.31 -8.53
N GLN A 73 19.04 -5.31 -9.13
CA GLN A 73 19.68 -6.33 -9.98
C GLN A 73 19.85 -5.87 -11.43
N GLY A 74 19.16 -4.81 -11.86
CA GLY A 74 19.22 -4.29 -13.22
C GLY A 74 18.42 -5.11 -14.24
N THR A 75 17.43 -5.88 -13.78
CA THR A 75 16.50 -6.69 -14.58
C THR A 75 15.13 -6.03 -14.65
#